data_AF-A0A7W0PCA6-F1
#
_entry.id   AF-A0A7W0PCA6-F1
#
_cell.length_a   1.000
_cell.length_b   1.000
_cell.length_c   1.000
_cell.angle_alpha   90.00
_cell.angle_beta   90.00
_cell.angle_gamma   90.00
#
_symmetry.space_group_name_H-M   'P 1'
#
loop_
_entity.id
_entity.type
_entity.pdbx_description
1 polymer ?
#
loop_
_entity_poly.entity_id
_entity_poly.type
_entity_poly.pdbx_seq_one_letter_code
_entity_poly.pdbx_strand_id
1 'polypeptide(L)'
;MTITIVAIVVALLLILAFRLVWRVAEPNEALIISGLGAHGSNDTSLDSLGFKIVVGRGTAVIPGFQTVRRLGLDIRATGLIVNAVSNQAIPLQVKGVVAYKVGDDLASIANAARRFLQQDANSMKTTIHELFAGHLRAIVGGMSVEDMLHNREELTANIRSSLADDLSKLGLVVDSLQIQEIDDDSGYIFNLGKPQAAAIAAAARIAAAERDKEATEREQAANAEKAAAVRESSIKQAGYQAEVDQAQSRALQSGPLAEALARQEVVRAETAAAELDAARREKVLESEVRKPADAEAYRQVTLADAARQTEILRAQAQAQQTTLRGEAEARATEVNGRALAMSIEARGRAEAVGIQARAAALASNPDAVIAQQIAEHYPAIVTAG
;
A
#
# COMPACT_ATOMS: atom_id res chain seq x y z
N MET A 1 79.87 23.99 -94.43
CA MET A 1 79.02 22.81 -94.09
C MET A 1 79.83 21.71 -93.41
N THR A 2 80.99 21.30 -93.93
CA THR A 2 81.86 20.26 -93.33
C THR A 2 82.42 20.62 -91.95
N ILE A 3 82.94 21.83 -91.74
CA ILE A 3 83.46 22.29 -90.44
C ILE A 3 82.37 22.27 -89.36
N THR A 4 81.15 22.67 -89.73
CA THR A 4 79.99 22.69 -88.83
C THR A 4 79.58 21.26 -88.42
N ILE A 5 79.59 20.31 -89.37
CA ILE A 5 79.30 18.89 -89.10
C ILE A 5 80.37 18.29 -88.19
N VAL A 6 81.66 18.57 -88.45
CA VAL A 6 82.76 18.08 -87.61
C VAL A 6 82.67 18.65 -86.18
N ALA A 7 82.36 19.94 -86.03
CA ALA A 7 82.16 20.54 -84.71
C ALA A 7 81.00 19.91 -83.94
N ILE A 8 79.88 19.60 -84.62
CA ILE A 8 78.73 18.93 -84.01
C ILE A 8 79.08 17.50 -83.58
N VAL A 9 79.79 16.74 -84.42
CA VAL A 9 80.20 15.36 -84.10
C VAL A 9 81.17 15.34 -82.92
N VAL A 10 82.12 16.28 -82.86
CA VAL A 10 83.05 16.41 -81.73
C VAL A 10 82.31 16.79 -80.45
N ALA A 11 81.37 17.74 -80.51
CA ALA A 11 80.55 18.10 -79.35
C ALA A 11 79.70 16.92 -78.86
N LEU A 12 79.13 16.13 -79.77
CA LEU A 12 78.32 14.96 -79.44
C LEU A 12 79.16 13.83 -78.85
N LEU A 13 80.37 13.60 -79.36
CA LEU A 13 81.35 12.68 -78.77
C LEU A 13 81.82 13.12 -77.38
N LEU A 14 82.05 14.43 -77.17
CA LEU A 14 82.41 14.97 -75.86
C LEU A 14 81.27 14.83 -74.85
N ILE A 15 80.02 15.06 -75.25
CA ILE A 15 78.83 14.85 -74.40
C ILE A 15 78.68 13.36 -74.07
N LEU A 16 78.87 12.47 -75.04
CA LEU A 16 78.81 11.02 -74.83
C LEU A 16 79.90 10.55 -73.87
N ALA A 17 81.14 11.02 -74.07
CA ALA A 17 82.27 10.73 -73.19
C ALA A 17 82.02 11.26 -71.77
N PHE A 18 81.54 12.50 -71.62
CA PHE A 18 81.19 13.08 -70.33
C PHE A 18 80.10 12.26 -69.62
N ARG A 19 79.05 11.83 -70.34
CA ARG A 19 77.98 10.99 -69.77
C ARG A 19 78.47 9.59 -69.38
N LEU A 20 79.48 9.06 -70.07
CA LEU A 20 80.06 7.76 -69.76
C LEU A 20 80.97 7.81 -68.52
N VAL A 21 81.67 8.94 -68.35
CA VAL A 21 82.63 9.18 -67.25
C VAL A 21 81.94 9.70 -65.99
N TRP A 22 80.95 10.57 -66.12
CA TRP A 22 80.32 11.23 -64.97
C TRP A 22 79.24 10.35 -64.36
N ARG A 23 79.46 9.91 -63.12
CA ARG A 23 78.48 9.18 -62.31
C ARG A 23 78.07 10.02 -61.11
N VAL A 24 76.77 10.05 -60.82
CA VAL A 24 76.20 10.81 -59.71
C VAL A 24 75.62 9.83 -58.71
N ALA A 25 76.00 9.99 -57.43
CA ALA A 25 75.39 9.29 -56.31
C ALA A 25 74.08 9.98 -55.93
N GLU A 26 72.98 9.24 -55.85
CA GLU A 26 71.75 9.69 -55.22
C GLU A 26 71.98 9.93 -53.70
N PRO A 27 71.19 10.79 -53.03
CA PRO A 27 71.39 11.09 -51.61
C PRO A 27 71.30 9.88 -50.67
N ASN A 28 70.59 8.83 -51.09
CA ASN A 28 70.36 7.58 -50.37
C ASN A 28 71.30 6.44 -50.80
N GLU A 29 72.41 6.74 -51.49
CA GLU A 29 73.39 5.73 -51.89
C GLU A 29 74.83 6.21 -51.79
N ALA A 30 75.73 5.25 -51.63
CA ALA A 30 77.17 5.42 -51.74
C ALA A 30 77.68 4.73 -53.00
N LEU A 31 78.49 5.46 -53.79
CA LEU A 31 79.27 4.88 -54.87
C LEU A 31 80.59 4.36 -54.32
N ILE A 32 80.82 3.07 -54.51
CA ILE A 32 82.06 2.38 -54.18
C ILE A 32 82.81 2.14 -55.48
N ILE A 33 83.97 2.77 -55.61
CA ILE A 33 84.77 2.77 -56.83
C ILE A 33 86.06 2.01 -56.56
N SER A 34 86.25 0.89 -57.25
CA SER A 34 87.45 0.05 -57.16
C SER A 34 88.18 0.00 -58.50
N GLY A 35 89.52 0.08 -58.49
CA GLY A 35 90.34 0.01 -59.71
C GLY A 35 91.58 0.89 -59.68
N LEU A 36 92.28 0.97 -60.80
CA LEU A 36 93.53 1.71 -60.92
C LEU A 36 93.30 3.21 -60.64
N GLY A 37 94.09 3.78 -59.71
CA GLY A 37 93.96 5.18 -59.30
C GLY A 37 92.76 5.48 -58.40
N ALA A 38 92.00 4.47 -57.94
CA ALA A 38 90.89 4.63 -57.00
C ALA A 38 91.34 4.68 -55.53
N HIS A 39 92.47 5.34 -55.25
CA HIS A 39 92.95 5.57 -53.88
C HIS A 39 92.21 6.78 -53.29
N GLY A 40 91.54 6.59 -52.17
CA GLY A 40 90.85 7.67 -51.45
C GLY A 40 91.87 8.58 -50.77
N SER A 41 91.84 9.87 -51.08
CA SER A 41 92.69 10.91 -50.46
C SER A 41 92.15 11.37 -49.11
N ASN A 42 91.65 10.45 -48.27
CA ASN A 42 91.04 10.83 -46.99
C ASN A 42 91.93 10.41 -45.83
N ASP A 43 92.45 11.44 -45.15
CA ASP A 43 93.26 11.45 -43.94
C ASP A 43 92.50 10.86 -42.74
N THR A 44 92.35 9.55 -42.74
CA THR A 44 91.90 8.75 -41.59
C THR A 44 92.65 7.43 -41.70
N SER A 45 92.93 6.79 -40.58
CA SER A 45 93.67 5.52 -40.36
C SER A 45 93.10 4.27 -41.05
N LEU A 46 92.49 4.46 -42.21
CA LEU A 46 91.91 3.52 -43.17
C LEU A 46 92.66 3.62 -44.53
N ASP A 47 93.93 4.03 -44.49
CA ASP A 47 94.81 4.33 -45.64
C ASP A 47 95.20 3.10 -46.50
N SER A 48 94.52 1.97 -46.28
CA SER A 48 94.66 0.70 -47.01
C SER A 48 93.37 0.28 -47.74
N LEU A 49 92.37 1.17 -47.82
CA LEU A 49 91.14 0.91 -48.56
C LEU A 49 91.42 0.97 -50.07
N GLY A 50 91.53 -0.18 -50.72
CA GLY A 50 91.67 -0.32 -52.18
C GLY A 50 90.45 0.12 -53.00
N PHE A 51 89.60 0.99 -52.45
CA PHE A 51 88.42 1.55 -53.10
C PHE A 51 88.08 2.95 -52.55
N LYS A 52 87.53 3.81 -53.41
CA LYS A 52 87.08 5.17 -53.11
C LYS A 52 85.58 5.19 -52.83
N ILE A 53 85.17 5.84 -51.75
CA ILE A 53 83.76 6.00 -51.34
C ILE A 53 83.28 7.42 -51.66
N VAL A 54 82.15 7.54 -52.34
CA VAL A 54 81.54 8.83 -52.70
C VAL A 54 80.05 8.81 -52.35
N VAL A 55 79.63 9.72 -51.48
CA VAL A 55 78.22 9.87 -51.03
C VAL A 55 77.71 11.25 -51.43
N GLY A 56 76.49 11.33 -51.96
CA GLY A 56 75.77 12.59 -52.22
C GLY A 56 76.43 13.56 -53.21
N ARG A 57 77.44 13.12 -53.97
CA ARG A 57 78.15 13.96 -54.96
C ARG A 57 78.48 13.19 -56.23
N GLY A 58 78.64 13.94 -57.32
CA GLY A 58 79.14 13.41 -58.60
C GLY A 58 80.63 13.14 -58.56
N THR A 59 81.07 12.10 -59.28
CA THR A 59 82.47 11.77 -59.46
C THR A 59 82.72 11.30 -60.89
N ALA A 60 83.86 11.72 -61.44
CA ALA A 60 84.36 11.18 -62.69
C ALA A 60 84.92 9.77 -62.45
N VAL A 61 84.58 8.84 -63.32
CA VAL A 61 85.01 7.44 -63.30
C VAL A 61 85.60 7.12 -64.65
N ILE A 62 86.81 6.55 -64.67
CA ILE A 62 87.48 6.18 -65.90
C ILE A 62 86.95 4.82 -66.38
N PRO A 63 86.17 4.77 -67.48
CA PRO A 63 85.63 3.51 -67.99
C PRO A 63 86.76 2.55 -68.38
N GLY A 64 86.61 1.28 -68.02
CA GLY A 64 87.59 0.21 -68.31
C GLY A 64 88.66 -0.02 -67.25
N PHE A 65 89.05 1.02 -66.49
CA PHE A 65 90.04 0.92 -65.39
C PHE A 65 89.42 0.97 -64.00
N GLN A 66 88.19 1.47 -63.89
CA GLN A 66 87.46 1.62 -62.64
C GLN A 66 86.09 0.94 -62.72
N THR A 67 85.72 0.26 -61.64
CA THR A 67 84.42 -0.40 -61.46
C THR A 67 83.63 0.36 -60.41
N VAL A 68 82.36 0.64 -60.71
CA VAL A 68 81.47 1.39 -59.82
C VAL A 68 80.38 0.46 -59.34
N ARG A 69 80.18 0.40 -58.04
CA ARG A 69 79.06 -0.31 -57.42
C ARG A 69 78.30 0.65 -56.51
N ARG A 70 76.97 0.51 -56.50
CA ARG A 70 76.07 1.33 -55.68
C ARG A 70 75.74 0.53 -54.43
N LEU A 71 75.86 1.17 -53.26
CA LEU A 71 75.41 0.63 -51.98
C LEU A 71 74.29 1.54 -51.46
N GLY A 72 73.11 0.97 -51.23
CA GLY A 72 71.99 1.69 -50.63
C GLY A 72 72.28 2.04 -49.17
N LEU A 73 72.03 3.30 -48.81
CA LEU A 73 72.06 3.83 -47.44
C LEU A 73 70.63 4.00 -46.88
N ASP A 74 69.64 3.44 -47.58
CA ASP A 74 68.24 3.46 -47.21
C ASP A 74 67.97 2.64 -45.92
N ILE A 75 66.97 3.09 -45.15
CA ILE A 75 66.47 2.32 -44.01
C ILE A 75 65.70 1.11 -44.54
N ARG A 76 66.02 -0.06 -44.01
CA ARG A 76 65.35 -1.33 -44.34
C ARG A 76 64.74 -1.92 -43.09
N ALA A 77 63.50 -2.39 -43.23
CA ALA A 77 62.82 -3.14 -42.20
C ALA A 77 62.81 -4.64 -42.59
N THR A 78 63.06 -5.50 -41.60
CA THR A 78 62.83 -6.93 -41.74
C THR A 78 62.01 -7.43 -40.57
N GLY A 79 60.95 -8.19 -40.88
CA GLY A 79 60.20 -8.95 -39.89
C GLY A 79 60.99 -10.19 -39.49
N LEU A 80 60.96 -10.53 -38.21
CA LEU A 80 61.65 -11.68 -37.64
C LEU A 80 60.67 -12.47 -36.80
N ILE A 81 60.70 -13.78 -36.99
CA ILE A 81 60.00 -14.75 -36.17
C ILE A 81 61.08 -15.67 -35.62
N VAL A 82 61.23 -15.68 -34.30
CA VAL A 82 62.29 -16.43 -33.62
C VAL A 82 61.67 -17.33 -32.57
N ASN A 83 61.99 -18.62 -32.66
CA ASN A 83 61.68 -19.57 -31.61
C ASN A 83 62.81 -19.57 -30.57
N ALA A 84 62.44 -19.33 -29.32
CA ALA A 84 63.32 -19.28 -28.16
C ALA A 84 62.68 -20.04 -26.99
N VAL A 85 63.46 -20.30 -25.95
CA VAL A 85 62.99 -20.95 -24.72
C VAL A 85 63.31 -20.03 -23.57
N SER A 86 62.34 -19.76 -22.69
CA SER A 86 62.54 -18.92 -21.50
C SER A 86 63.34 -19.64 -20.41
N ASN A 87 63.69 -18.92 -19.33
CA ASN A 87 64.36 -19.52 -18.16
C ASN A 87 63.51 -20.61 -17.45
N GLN A 88 62.19 -20.59 -17.64
CA GLN A 88 61.22 -21.57 -17.12
C GLN A 88 61.06 -22.78 -18.05
N ALA A 89 61.90 -22.92 -19.08
CA ALA A 89 61.82 -23.97 -20.10
C ALA A 89 60.52 -23.95 -20.93
N ILE A 90 59.88 -22.78 -21.06
CA ILE A 90 58.67 -22.60 -21.87
C ILE A 90 59.09 -22.19 -23.28
N PRO A 91 58.68 -22.93 -24.33
CA PRO A 91 58.95 -22.55 -25.71
C PRO A 91 58.08 -21.34 -26.10
N LEU A 92 58.74 -20.31 -26.63
CA LEU A 92 58.13 -19.05 -27.05
C LEU A 92 58.45 -18.75 -28.50
N GLN A 93 57.47 -18.21 -29.21
CA GLN A 93 57.65 -17.59 -30.52
C GLN A 93 57.57 -16.07 -30.37
N VAL A 94 58.69 -15.41 -30.57
CA VAL A 94 58.77 -13.94 -30.52
C VAL A 94 58.77 -13.39 -31.94
N LYS A 95 57.79 -12.52 -32.23
CA LYS A 95 57.69 -11.78 -33.49
C LYS A 95 58.14 -10.35 -33.26
N GLY A 96 59.08 -9.88 -34.07
CA GLY A 96 59.61 -8.53 -33.99
C GLY A 96 59.91 -7.94 -35.35
N VAL A 97 60.07 -6.63 -35.38
CA VAL A 97 60.55 -5.91 -36.56
C VAL A 97 61.77 -5.10 -36.15
N VAL A 98 62.83 -5.24 -36.94
CA VAL A 98 64.02 -4.40 -36.82
C VAL A 98 64.17 -3.56 -38.07
N ALA A 99 64.32 -2.25 -37.86
CA ALA A 99 64.73 -1.31 -38.88
C ALA A 99 66.23 -1.04 -38.72
N TYR A 100 66.97 -1.22 -39.80
CA TYR A 100 68.41 -1.04 -39.84
C TYR A 100 68.82 -0.24 -41.08
N LYS A 101 69.95 0.42 -41.00
CA LYS A 101 70.59 1.10 -42.15
C LYS A 101 72.09 0.95 -42.09
N VAL A 102 72.77 1.25 -43.20
CA VAL A 102 74.23 1.44 -43.17
C VAL A 102 74.53 2.74 -42.42
N GLY A 103 75.56 2.75 -41.57
CA GLY A 103 75.97 3.97 -40.87
C GLY A 103 76.37 5.08 -41.84
N ASP A 104 76.12 6.33 -41.46
CA ASP A 104 76.38 7.50 -42.34
C ASP A 104 77.89 7.86 -42.38
N ASP A 105 78.70 7.24 -41.51
CA ASP A 105 80.14 7.44 -41.43
C ASP A 105 80.92 6.59 -42.46
N LEU A 106 82.08 7.11 -42.90
CA LEU A 106 82.90 6.45 -43.92
C LEU A 106 83.38 5.05 -43.49
N ALA A 107 83.59 4.82 -42.19
CA ALA A 107 84.06 3.52 -41.69
C ALA A 107 82.96 2.45 -41.78
N SER A 108 81.73 2.78 -41.41
CA SER A 108 80.55 1.93 -41.55
C SER A 108 80.26 1.60 -43.01
N ILE A 109 80.29 2.60 -43.89
CA ILE A 109 80.11 2.39 -45.33
C ILE A 109 81.19 1.47 -45.89
N ALA A 110 82.46 1.66 -45.49
CA ALA A 110 83.56 0.78 -45.90
C ALA A 110 83.39 -0.66 -45.39
N ASN A 111 82.92 -0.84 -44.15
CA ASN A 111 82.68 -2.15 -43.54
C ASN A 111 81.51 -2.89 -44.20
N ALA A 112 80.41 -2.18 -44.50
CA ALA A 112 79.25 -2.73 -45.19
C ALA A 112 79.59 -3.07 -46.65
N ALA A 113 80.33 -2.21 -47.34
CA ALA A 113 80.81 -2.43 -48.70
C ALA A 113 81.62 -3.72 -48.83
N ARG A 114 82.55 -3.99 -47.91
CA ARG A 114 83.38 -5.20 -47.97
C ARG A 114 82.60 -6.50 -47.80
N ARG A 115 81.48 -6.46 -47.06
CA ARG A 115 80.72 -7.66 -46.71
C ARG A 115 79.55 -7.92 -47.66
N PHE A 116 78.82 -6.87 -48.04
CA PHE A 116 77.52 -7.03 -48.70
C PHE A 116 77.48 -6.57 -50.16
N LEU A 117 78.53 -5.94 -50.70
CA LEU A 117 78.52 -5.35 -52.05
C LEU A 117 78.45 -6.35 -53.21
N GLN A 118 78.92 -7.58 -53.00
CA GLN A 118 78.86 -8.67 -53.98
C GLN A 118 77.79 -9.72 -53.65
N GLN A 119 77.13 -9.60 -52.50
CA GLN A 119 76.11 -10.55 -52.08
C GLN A 119 74.73 -10.12 -52.58
N ASP A 120 73.84 -11.09 -52.76
CA ASP A 120 72.44 -10.82 -53.04
C ASP A 120 71.84 -9.97 -51.93
N ALA A 121 70.90 -9.08 -52.28
CA ALA A 121 70.21 -8.21 -51.32
C ALA A 121 69.52 -8.98 -50.18
N ASN A 122 69.24 -10.27 -50.38
CA ASN A 122 68.68 -11.17 -49.38
C ASN A 122 69.70 -11.67 -48.37
N SER A 123 70.99 -11.76 -48.72
CA SER A 123 72.04 -12.24 -47.82
C SER A 123 72.15 -11.36 -46.57
N MET A 124 72.09 -10.03 -46.76
CA MET A 124 72.08 -9.06 -45.66
C MET A 124 70.91 -9.29 -44.70
N LYS A 125 69.71 -9.57 -45.24
CA LYS A 125 68.51 -9.88 -44.44
C LYS A 125 68.71 -11.17 -43.63
N THR A 126 69.27 -12.21 -44.25
CA THR A 126 69.56 -13.49 -43.58
C THR A 126 70.58 -13.32 -42.46
N THR A 127 71.69 -12.62 -42.69
CA THR A 127 72.71 -12.38 -41.67
C THR A 127 72.15 -11.62 -40.47
N ILE A 128 71.33 -10.59 -40.73
CA ILE A 128 70.68 -9.83 -39.66
C ILE A 128 69.67 -10.69 -38.91
N HIS A 129 68.92 -11.54 -39.64
CA HIS A 129 67.99 -12.47 -39.04
C HIS A 129 68.68 -13.46 -38.10
N GLU A 130 69.80 -14.06 -38.52
CA GLU A 130 70.59 -14.98 -37.72
C GLU A 130 71.17 -14.31 -36.46
N LEU A 131 71.74 -13.11 -36.62
CA LEU A 131 72.33 -12.37 -35.51
C LEU A 131 71.25 -11.96 -34.48
N PHE A 132 70.15 -11.39 -34.95
CA PHE A 132 69.00 -11.06 -34.10
C PHE A 132 68.46 -12.30 -33.39
N ALA A 133 68.27 -13.40 -34.11
CA ALA A 133 67.78 -14.64 -33.51
C ALA A 133 68.72 -15.17 -32.42
N GLY A 134 70.04 -15.03 -32.61
CA GLY A 134 71.04 -15.39 -31.60
C GLY A 134 70.91 -14.55 -30.32
N HIS A 135 70.96 -13.22 -30.45
CA HIS A 135 70.88 -12.29 -29.31
C HIS A 135 69.53 -12.35 -28.60
N LEU A 136 68.43 -12.42 -29.36
CA LEU A 136 67.09 -12.56 -28.79
C LEU A 136 66.97 -13.86 -28.00
N ARG A 137 67.45 -14.98 -28.55
CA ARG A 137 67.43 -16.28 -27.83
C ARG A 137 68.26 -16.25 -26.56
N ALA A 138 69.42 -15.58 -26.56
CA ALA A 138 70.28 -15.46 -25.39
C ALA A 138 69.60 -14.64 -24.27
N ILE A 139 68.98 -13.51 -24.61
CA ILE A 139 68.32 -12.63 -23.63
C ILE A 139 67.02 -13.27 -23.10
N VAL A 140 66.20 -13.83 -24.00
CA VAL A 140 64.95 -14.53 -23.63
C VAL A 140 65.24 -15.73 -22.71
N GLY A 141 66.35 -16.44 -22.92
CA GLY A 141 66.75 -17.57 -22.06
C GLY A 141 67.05 -17.19 -20.62
N GLY A 142 67.32 -15.91 -20.32
CA GLY A 142 67.55 -15.41 -18.96
C GLY A 142 66.30 -14.84 -18.26
N MET A 143 65.22 -14.56 -19.00
CA MET A 143 64.02 -13.88 -18.50
C MET A 143 62.85 -14.86 -18.31
N SER A 144 61.95 -14.52 -17.38
CA SER A 144 60.67 -15.23 -17.22
C SER A 144 59.65 -14.75 -18.26
N VAL A 145 58.63 -15.56 -18.54
CA VAL A 145 57.56 -15.18 -19.49
C VAL A 145 56.82 -13.93 -19.00
N GLU A 146 56.60 -13.83 -17.69
CA GLU A 146 55.91 -12.71 -17.05
C GLU A 146 56.71 -11.41 -17.16
N ASP A 147 58.02 -11.46 -16.91
CA ASP A 147 58.90 -10.28 -17.04
C ASP A 147 58.95 -9.79 -18.49
N MET A 148 59.00 -10.72 -19.46
CA MET A 148 58.94 -10.37 -20.87
C MET A 148 57.62 -9.71 -21.26
N LEU A 149 56.52 -10.06 -20.60
CA LEU A 149 55.19 -9.50 -20.87
C LEU A 149 55.01 -8.12 -20.21
N HIS A 150 55.50 -7.93 -18.99
CA HIS A 150 55.38 -6.68 -18.23
C HIS A 150 56.44 -5.64 -18.60
N ASN A 151 57.69 -6.05 -18.82
CA ASN A 151 58.85 -5.17 -19.03
C ASN A 151 59.38 -5.26 -20.48
N ARG A 152 58.47 -5.12 -21.47
CA ARG A 152 58.82 -5.22 -22.91
C ARG A 152 59.84 -4.19 -23.37
N GLU A 153 59.84 -3.00 -22.78
CA GLU A 153 60.77 -1.92 -23.12
C GLU A 153 62.21 -2.26 -22.70
N GLU A 154 62.38 -2.85 -21.52
CA GLU A 154 63.69 -3.29 -21.01
C GLU A 154 64.26 -4.42 -21.87
N LEU A 155 63.43 -5.41 -22.21
CA LEU A 155 63.80 -6.47 -23.16
C LEU A 155 64.28 -5.88 -24.49
N THR A 156 63.50 -4.94 -25.05
CA THR A 156 63.81 -4.26 -26.32
C THR A 156 65.12 -3.48 -26.25
N ALA A 157 65.37 -2.77 -25.13
CA ALA A 157 66.58 -1.99 -24.91
C ALA A 157 67.83 -2.90 -24.80
N ASN A 158 67.73 -3.99 -24.05
CA ASN A 158 68.81 -4.96 -23.88
C ASN A 158 69.17 -5.62 -25.22
N ILE A 159 68.17 -6.02 -26.01
CA ILE A 159 68.39 -6.59 -27.35
C ILE A 159 69.03 -5.55 -28.28
N ARG A 160 68.52 -4.31 -28.28
CA ARG A 160 69.07 -3.23 -29.12
C ARG A 160 70.54 -2.96 -28.79
N SER A 161 70.89 -2.88 -27.50
CA SER A 161 72.26 -2.62 -27.05
C SER A 161 73.21 -3.74 -27.50
N SER A 162 72.84 -5.00 -27.24
CA SER A 162 73.66 -6.16 -27.63
C SER A 162 73.82 -6.30 -29.16
N LEU A 163 72.77 -5.98 -29.92
CA LEU A 163 72.82 -6.00 -31.38
C LEU A 163 73.61 -4.85 -31.98
N ALA A 164 73.60 -3.67 -31.35
CA ALA A 164 74.32 -2.50 -31.84
C ALA A 164 75.83 -2.77 -31.93
N ASP A 165 76.40 -3.49 -30.96
CA ASP A 165 77.82 -3.82 -30.94
C ASP A 165 78.24 -4.76 -32.09
N ASP A 166 77.42 -5.74 -32.43
CA ASP A 166 77.74 -6.68 -33.52
C ASP A 166 77.40 -6.11 -34.90
N LEU A 167 76.28 -5.38 -35.02
CA LEU A 167 75.91 -4.71 -36.27
C LEU A 167 76.87 -3.58 -36.61
N SER A 168 77.39 -2.84 -35.64
CA SER A 168 78.38 -1.78 -35.88
C SER A 168 79.67 -2.31 -36.50
N LYS A 169 80.13 -3.51 -36.07
CA LYS A 169 81.27 -4.21 -36.70
C LYS A 169 80.98 -4.51 -38.16
N LEU A 170 79.72 -4.78 -38.52
CA LEU A 170 79.25 -5.01 -39.89
C LEU A 170 79.09 -3.72 -40.71
N GLY A 171 79.16 -2.54 -40.07
CA GLY A 171 78.88 -1.24 -40.69
C GLY A 171 77.38 -0.89 -40.74
N LEU A 172 76.57 -1.58 -39.93
CA LEU A 172 75.13 -1.41 -39.85
C LEU A 172 74.75 -0.77 -38.51
N VAL A 173 73.69 0.02 -38.51
CA VAL A 173 73.13 0.68 -37.32
C VAL A 173 71.66 0.29 -37.18
N VAL A 174 71.26 -0.03 -35.94
CA VAL A 174 69.86 -0.24 -35.60
C VAL A 174 69.18 1.11 -35.45
N ASP A 175 68.22 1.39 -36.31
CA ASP A 175 67.41 2.60 -36.25
C ASP A 175 66.30 2.42 -35.20
N SER A 176 65.48 1.38 -35.37
CA SER A 176 64.42 0.99 -34.44
C SER A 176 64.29 -0.53 -34.31
N LEU A 177 63.85 -0.97 -33.14
CA LEU A 177 63.58 -2.37 -32.82
C LEU A 177 62.28 -2.41 -32.02
N GLN A 178 61.35 -3.26 -32.43
CA GLN A 178 60.07 -3.43 -31.75
C GLN A 178 59.69 -4.90 -31.69
N ILE A 179 59.28 -5.35 -30.51
CA ILE A 179 58.66 -6.65 -30.31
C ILE A 179 57.15 -6.49 -30.52
N GLN A 180 56.60 -7.20 -31.50
CA GLN A 180 55.18 -7.15 -31.84
C GLN A 180 54.37 -8.10 -30.97
N GLU A 181 54.77 -9.36 -30.95
CA GLU A 181 54.02 -10.44 -30.32
C GLU A 181 54.97 -11.44 -29.67
N ILE A 182 54.55 -11.97 -28.52
CA ILE A 182 55.20 -13.07 -27.82
C ILE A 182 54.12 -14.11 -27.65
N ASP A 183 54.24 -15.20 -28.39
CA ASP A 183 53.29 -16.31 -28.40
C ASP A 183 53.94 -17.54 -27.77
N ASP A 184 53.12 -18.45 -27.28
CA ASP A 184 53.57 -19.66 -26.61
C ASP A 184 52.78 -20.89 -27.07
N ASP A 185 53.51 -21.91 -27.53
CA ASP A 185 52.88 -23.16 -28.02
C ASP A 185 52.26 -23.98 -26.88
N SER A 186 52.63 -23.69 -25.62
CA SER A 186 52.19 -24.45 -24.44
C SER A 186 50.85 -24.00 -23.87
N GLY A 187 50.34 -22.84 -24.30
CA GLY A 187 49.16 -22.18 -23.73
C GLY A 187 49.35 -21.60 -22.32
N TYR A 188 50.59 -21.43 -21.86
CA TYR A 188 50.96 -20.84 -20.58
C TYR A 188 50.46 -19.40 -20.46
N ILE A 189 50.69 -18.54 -21.45
CA ILE A 189 50.26 -17.13 -21.42
C ILE A 189 48.73 -17.05 -21.36
N PHE A 190 48.06 -17.89 -22.13
CA PHE A 190 46.59 -18.00 -22.08
C PHE A 190 46.09 -18.44 -20.70
N ASN A 191 46.74 -19.42 -20.08
CA ASN A 191 46.37 -19.91 -18.76
C ASN A 191 46.70 -18.90 -17.65
N LEU A 192 47.74 -18.08 -17.78
CA LEU A 192 48.11 -17.03 -16.84
C LEU A 192 46.99 -15.98 -16.67
N GLY A 193 46.28 -15.67 -17.76
CA GLY A 193 45.14 -14.73 -17.74
C GLY A 193 43.83 -15.30 -17.18
N LYS A 194 43.68 -16.64 -17.12
CA LYS A 194 42.41 -17.28 -16.71
C LYS A 194 41.95 -16.94 -15.30
N PRO A 195 42.80 -16.94 -14.26
CA PRO A 195 42.37 -16.59 -12.90
C PRO A 195 41.86 -15.15 -12.79
N GLN A 196 42.52 -14.20 -13.45
CA GLN A 196 42.08 -12.81 -13.47
C GLN A 196 40.75 -12.66 -14.21
N ALA A 197 40.60 -13.30 -15.36
CA ALA A 197 39.34 -13.31 -16.10
C ALA A 197 38.20 -13.92 -15.26
N ALA A 198 38.46 -15.03 -14.56
CA ALA A 198 37.50 -15.67 -13.66
C ALA A 198 37.15 -14.78 -12.47
N ALA A 199 38.12 -14.07 -11.88
CA ALA A 199 37.89 -13.14 -10.78
C ALA A 199 37.03 -11.94 -11.22
N ILE A 200 37.31 -11.36 -12.38
CA ILE A 200 36.51 -10.27 -12.97
C ILE A 200 35.09 -10.76 -13.26
N ALA A 201 34.94 -11.95 -13.86
CA ALA A 201 33.63 -12.54 -14.14
C ALA A 201 32.84 -12.84 -12.86
N ALA A 202 33.50 -13.33 -11.81
CA ALA A 202 32.88 -13.57 -10.51
C ALA A 202 32.44 -12.25 -9.85
N ALA A 203 33.30 -11.23 -9.85
CA ALA A 203 32.97 -9.90 -9.32
C ALA A 203 31.79 -9.28 -10.08
N ALA A 204 31.77 -9.38 -11.42
CA ALA A 204 30.66 -8.93 -12.24
C ALA A 204 29.36 -9.67 -11.91
N ARG A 205 29.40 -10.99 -11.69
CA ARG A 205 28.23 -11.79 -11.29
C ARG A 205 27.71 -11.41 -9.91
N ILE A 206 28.60 -11.18 -8.95
CA ILE A 206 28.23 -10.73 -7.59
C ILE A 206 27.56 -9.36 -7.66
N ALA A 207 28.18 -8.41 -8.36
CA ALA A 207 27.63 -7.07 -8.55
C ALA A 207 26.25 -7.10 -9.21
N ALA A 208 26.04 -7.95 -10.21
CA ALA A 208 24.73 -8.13 -10.85
C ALA A 208 23.68 -8.70 -9.87
N ALA A 209 24.05 -9.74 -9.10
CA ALA A 209 23.14 -10.36 -8.12
C ALA A 209 22.78 -9.40 -6.97
N GLU A 210 23.72 -8.58 -6.51
CA GLU A 210 23.46 -7.55 -5.49
C GLU A 210 22.47 -6.49 -6.00
N ARG A 211 22.63 -6.04 -7.24
CA ARG A 211 21.70 -5.09 -7.87
C ARG A 211 20.32 -5.68 -8.08
N ASP A 212 20.24 -6.94 -8.47
CA ASP A 212 18.97 -7.65 -8.65
C ASP A 212 18.23 -7.84 -7.32
N LYS A 213 18.98 -8.21 -6.26
CA LYS A 213 18.45 -8.28 -4.89
C LYS A 213 17.92 -6.93 -4.43
N GLU A 214 18.69 -5.86 -4.58
CA GLU A 214 18.29 -4.50 -4.18
C GLU A 214 17.05 -4.04 -4.96
N ALA A 215 17.00 -4.29 -6.27
CA ALA A 215 15.84 -3.98 -7.10
C ALA A 215 14.60 -4.73 -6.60
N THR A 216 14.72 -6.03 -6.37
CA THR A 216 13.63 -6.87 -5.86
C THR A 216 13.13 -6.40 -4.49
N GLU A 217 14.03 -6.09 -3.55
CA GLU A 217 13.66 -5.58 -2.23
C GLU A 217 12.88 -4.26 -2.31
N ARG A 218 13.32 -3.33 -3.17
CA ARG A 218 12.62 -2.06 -3.39
C ARG A 218 11.26 -2.27 -4.06
N GLU A 219 11.15 -3.19 -5.02
CA GLU A 219 9.88 -3.52 -5.66
C GLU A 219 8.89 -4.13 -4.66
N GLN A 220 9.34 -5.05 -3.79
CA GLN A 220 8.50 -5.63 -2.75
C GLN A 220 8.06 -4.59 -1.72
N ALA A 221 8.96 -3.70 -1.29
CA ALA A 221 8.62 -2.59 -0.40
C ALA A 221 7.58 -1.66 -1.04
N ALA A 222 7.77 -1.28 -2.31
CA ALA A 222 6.82 -0.45 -3.05
C ALA A 222 5.46 -1.14 -3.22
N ASN A 223 5.43 -2.46 -3.45
CA ASN A 223 4.19 -3.22 -3.55
C ASN A 223 3.46 -3.32 -2.21
N ALA A 224 4.20 -3.52 -1.10
CA ALA A 224 3.62 -3.52 0.24
C ALA A 224 3.02 -2.15 0.60
N GLU A 225 3.70 -1.06 0.26
CA GLU A 225 3.21 0.30 0.47
C GLU A 225 1.96 0.59 -0.37
N LYS A 226 1.94 0.21 -1.66
CA LYS A 226 0.75 0.29 -2.51
C LYS A 226 -0.42 -0.50 -1.93
N ALA A 227 -0.19 -1.73 -1.46
CA ALA A 227 -1.24 -2.54 -0.86
C ALA A 227 -1.77 -1.95 0.46
N ALA A 228 -0.91 -1.33 1.27
CA ALA A 228 -1.31 -0.59 2.46
C ALA A 228 -2.16 0.65 2.10
N ALA A 229 -1.73 1.43 1.10
CA ALA A 229 -2.47 2.59 0.62
C ALA A 229 -3.85 2.21 0.05
N VAL A 230 -3.94 1.12 -0.71
CA VAL A 230 -5.21 0.58 -1.22
C VAL A 230 -6.12 0.14 -0.07
N ARG A 231 -5.60 -0.60 0.92
CA ARG A 231 -6.38 -0.98 2.10
C ARG A 231 -6.92 0.24 2.84
N GLU A 232 -6.06 1.21 3.14
CA GLU A 232 -6.44 2.44 3.83
C GLU A 232 -7.52 3.21 3.06
N SER A 233 -7.33 3.35 1.74
CA SER A 233 -8.34 3.96 0.86
C SER A 233 -9.67 3.22 0.91
N SER A 234 -9.65 1.87 0.89
CA SER A 234 -10.86 1.06 0.93
C SER A 234 -11.61 1.16 2.27
N ILE A 235 -10.88 1.22 3.40
CA ILE A 235 -11.47 1.42 4.73
C ILE A 235 -12.13 2.79 4.82
N LYS A 236 -11.47 3.84 4.32
CA LYS A 236 -12.04 5.20 4.29
C LYS A 236 -13.30 5.25 3.44
N GLN A 237 -13.28 4.66 2.24
CA GLN A 237 -14.46 4.57 1.38
C GLN A 237 -15.62 3.84 2.06
N ALA A 238 -15.35 2.70 2.71
CA ALA A 238 -16.37 1.96 3.47
C ALA A 238 -16.91 2.76 4.65
N GLY A 239 -16.05 3.51 5.36
CA GLY A 239 -16.45 4.42 6.44
C GLY A 239 -17.37 5.53 5.95
N TYR A 240 -16.99 6.22 4.86
CA TYR A 240 -17.84 7.24 4.24
C TYR A 240 -19.16 6.66 3.74
N GLN A 241 -19.15 5.45 3.16
CA GLN A 241 -20.39 4.79 2.73
C GLN A 241 -21.30 4.50 3.91
N ALA A 242 -20.76 3.99 5.02
CA ALA A 242 -21.54 3.75 6.23
C ALA A 242 -22.15 5.04 6.81
N GLU A 243 -21.41 6.17 6.78
CA GLU A 243 -21.94 7.48 7.17
C GLU A 243 -23.08 7.95 6.25
N VAL A 244 -22.91 7.81 4.94
CA VAL A 244 -23.95 8.12 3.95
C VAL A 244 -25.19 7.26 4.17
N ASP A 245 -25.03 5.95 4.34
CA ASP A 245 -26.12 5.00 4.57
C ASP A 245 -26.85 5.31 5.89
N GLN A 246 -26.13 5.69 6.94
CA GLN A 246 -26.72 6.11 8.21
C GLN A 246 -27.52 7.41 8.06
N ALA A 247 -26.95 8.41 7.37
CA ALA A 247 -27.63 9.67 7.11
C ALA A 247 -28.89 9.47 6.25
N GLN A 248 -28.81 8.63 5.21
CA GLN A 248 -29.94 8.28 4.35
C GLN A 248 -31.01 7.50 5.13
N SER A 249 -30.62 6.55 6.00
CA SER A 249 -31.57 5.82 6.85
C SER A 249 -32.32 6.75 7.81
N ARG A 250 -31.63 7.73 8.42
CA ARG A 250 -32.28 8.75 9.26
C ARG A 250 -33.22 9.64 8.44
N ALA A 251 -32.82 10.04 7.24
CA ALA A 251 -33.68 10.82 6.35
C ALA A 251 -34.94 10.04 5.95
N LEU A 252 -34.80 8.75 5.62
CA LEU A 252 -35.91 7.85 5.30
C LEU A 252 -36.83 7.62 6.50
N GLN A 253 -36.32 7.50 7.72
CA GLN A 253 -37.13 7.37 8.94
C GLN A 253 -37.86 8.67 9.31
N SER A 254 -37.33 9.83 8.92
CA SER A 254 -37.93 11.13 9.25
C SER A 254 -39.30 11.32 8.58
N GLY A 255 -39.51 10.77 7.38
CA GLY A 255 -40.81 10.84 6.69
C GLY A 255 -41.94 10.12 7.44
N PRO A 256 -41.83 8.80 7.68
CA PRO A 256 -42.83 8.02 8.43
C PRO A 256 -43.00 8.51 9.88
N LEU A 257 -41.93 8.97 10.52
CA LEU A 257 -42.01 9.53 11.87
C LEU A 257 -42.80 10.85 11.86
N ALA A 258 -42.54 11.75 10.90
CA ALA A 258 -43.30 12.99 10.75
C ALA A 258 -44.78 12.70 10.43
N GLU A 259 -45.07 11.69 9.59
CA GLU A 259 -46.44 11.26 9.31
C GLU A 259 -47.13 10.67 10.54
N ALA A 260 -46.43 9.83 11.32
CA ALA A 260 -46.97 9.25 12.55
C ALA A 260 -47.25 10.32 13.62
N LEU A 261 -46.35 11.31 13.77
CA LEU A 261 -46.55 12.46 14.66
C LEU A 261 -47.74 13.32 14.20
N ALA A 262 -47.84 13.60 12.90
CA ALA A 262 -48.98 14.33 12.34
C ALA A 262 -50.31 13.57 12.58
N ARG A 263 -50.34 12.25 12.35
CA ARG A 263 -51.52 11.41 12.64
C ARG A 263 -51.86 11.39 14.13
N GLN A 264 -50.85 11.32 15.02
CA GLN A 264 -51.06 11.36 16.46
C GLN A 264 -51.69 12.69 16.90
N GLU A 265 -51.25 13.82 16.35
CA GLU A 265 -51.83 15.13 16.62
C GLU A 265 -53.27 15.25 16.10
N VAL A 266 -53.59 14.69 14.92
CA VAL A 266 -54.97 14.61 14.42
C VAL A 266 -55.85 13.78 15.36
N VAL A 267 -55.40 12.58 15.77
CA VAL A 267 -56.16 11.72 16.69
C VAL A 267 -56.36 12.42 18.04
N ARG A 268 -55.35 13.11 18.58
CA ARG A 268 -55.50 13.91 19.80
C ARG A 268 -56.56 14.99 19.66
N ALA A 269 -56.54 15.74 18.56
CA ALA A 269 -57.53 16.77 18.29
C ALA A 269 -58.94 16.19 18.14
N GLU A 270 -59.09 15.05 17.45
CA GLU A 270 -60.36 14.32 17.32
C GLU A 270 -60.86 13.79 18.67
N THR A 271 -59.99 13.22 19.50
CA THR A 271 -60.38 12.76 20.86
C THR A 271 -60.83 13.91 21.74
N ALA A 272 -60.13 15.05 21.71
CA ALA A 272 -60.52 16.23 22.45
C ALA A 272 -61.87 16.78 21.96
N ALA A 273 -62.12 16.76 20.65
CA ALA A 273 -63.43 17.13 20.09
C ALA A 273 -64.54 16.16 20.53
N ALA A 274 -64.28 14.85 20.52
CA ALA A 274 -65.22 13.83 20.96
C ALA A 274 -65.55 13.94 22.45
N GLU A 275 -64.56 14.24 23.31
CA GLU A 275 -64.77 14.50 24.74
C GLU A 275 -65.63 15.74 24.97
N LEU A 276 -65.38 16.83 24.24
CA LEU A 276 -66.19 18.05 24.29
C LEU A 276 -67.63 17.78 23.86
N ASP A 277 -67.85 16.96 22.82
CA ASP A 277 -69.18 16.56 22.36
C ASP A 277 -69.89 15.63 23.35
N ALA A 278 -69.16 14.72 23.99
CA ALA A 278 -69.69 13.86 25.07
C ALA A 278 -70.12 14.69 26.27
N ALA A 279 -69.29 15.63 26.73
CA ALA A 279 -69.62 16.54 27.82
C ALA A 279 -70.81 17.46 27.48
N ARG A 280 -70.93 17.90 26.21
CA ARG A 280 -72.11 18.63 25.74
C ARG A 280 -73.36 17.77 25.81
N ARG A 281 -73.31 16.52 25.33
CA ARG A 281 -74.43 15.57 25.41
C ARG A 281 -74.84 15.27 26.83
N GLU A 282 -73.88 15.07 27.74
CA GLU A 282 -74.15 14.84 29.16
C GLU A 282 -74.93 16.01 29.77
N LYS A 283 -74.51 17.26 29.51
CA LYS A 283 -75.24 18.46 29.95
C LYS A 283 -76.64 18.58 29.37
N VAL A 284 -76.83 18.20 28.10
CA VAL A 284 -78.16 18.18 27.46
C VAL A 284 -79.06 17.12 28.13
N LEU A 285 -78.56 15.89 28.30
CA LEU A 285 -79.29 14.79 28.96
C LEU A 285 -79.62 15.10 30.42
N GLU A 286 -78.71 15.77 31.13
CA GLU A 286 -78.97 16.25 32.50
C GLU A 286 -80.14 17.24 32.53
N SER A 287 -80.21 18.16 31.56
CA SER A 287 -81.29 19.14 31.49
C SER A 287 -82.62 18.56 30.98
N GLU A 288 -82.59 17.70 29.97
CA GLU A 288 -83.79 17.19 29.28
C GLU A 288 -84.37 15.92 29.89
N VAL A 289 -83.55 15.06 30.50
CA VAL A 289 -84.00 13.76 31.03
C VAL A 289 -84.00 13.76 32.55
N ARG A 290 -82.87 14.11 33.18
CA ARG A 290 -82.75 14.02 34.64
C ARG A 290 -83.60 15.05 35.37
N LYS A 291 -83.55 16.33 35.00
CA LYS A 291 -84.37 17.36 35.67
C LYS A 291 -85.88 17.10 35.65
N PRO A 292 -86.52 16.72 34.52
CA PRO A 292 -87.93 16.35 34.55
C PRO A 292 -88.18 15.05 35.31
N ALA A 293 -87.31 14.04 35.21
CA ALA A 293 -87.45 12.80 35.98
C ALA A 293 -87.34 13.05 37.50
N ASP A 294 -86.41 13.89 37.95
CA ASP A 294 -86.25 14.29 39.34
C ASP A 294 -87.46 15.12 39.81
N ALA A 295 -88.03 15.97 38.96
CA ALA A 295 -89.26 16.72 39.26
C ALA A 295 -90.49 15.80 39.37
N GLU A 296 -90.59 14.76 38.53
CA GLU A 296 -91.65 13.74 38.60
C GLU A 296 -91.50 12.86 39.85
N ALA A 297 -90.27 12.42 40.17
CA ALA A 297 -89.98 11.66 41.38
C ALA A 297 -90.30 12.48 42.64
N TYR A 298 -89.89 13.75 42.68
CA TYR A 298 -90.23 14.65 43.78
C TYR A 298 -91.74 14.82 43.91
N ARG A 299 -92.47 15.02 42.80
CA ARG A 299 -93.94 15.10 42.79
C ARG A 299 -94.60 13.83 43.33
N GLN A 300 -94.13 12.65 42.91
CA GLN A 300 -94.67 11.36 43.39
C GLN A 300 -94.42 11.17 44.89
N VAL A 301 -93.20 11.43 45.38
CA VAL A 301 -92.89 11.33 46.82
C VAL A 301 -93.77 12.30 47.62
N THR A 302 -93.92 13.54 47.15
CA THR A 302 -94.75 14.54 47.85
C THR A 302 -96.23 14.14 47.89
N LEU A 303 -96.77 13.57 46.82
CA LEU A 303 -98.15 13.05 46.78
C LEU A 303 -98.32 11.82 47.70
N ALA A 304 -97.34 10.93 47.73
CA ALA A 304 -97.34 9.75 48.59
C ALA A 304 -97.25 10.13 50.09
N ASP A 305 -96.41 11.10 50.44
CA ASP A 305 -96.30 11.63 51.81
C ASP A 305 -97.59 12.35 52.22
N ALA A 306 -98.21 13.14 51.34
CA ALA A 306 -99.51 13.76 51.61
C ALA A 306 -100.62 12.71 51.86
N ALA A 307 -100.64 11.62 51.09
CA ALA A 307 -101.56 10.51 51.29
C ALA A 307 -101.30 9.79 52.63
N ARG A 308 -100.03 9.51 52.97
CA ARG A 308 -99.64 8.92 54.26
C ARG A 308 -100.05 9.82 55.43
N GLN A 309 -99.82 11.13 55.33
CA GLN A 309 -100.20 12.11 56.36
C GLN A 309 -101.72 12.12 56.57
N THR A 310 -102.50 12.04 55.48
CA THR A 310 -103.97 12.00 55.53
C THR A 310 -104.48 10.75 56.25
N GLU A 311 -103.89 9.58 55.98
CA GLU A 311 -104.28 8.33 56.63
C GLU A 311 -103.88 8.30 58.12
N ILE A 312 -102.71 8.83 58.50
CA ILE A 312 -102.32 8.95 59.91
C ILE A 312 -103.30 9.86 60.68
N LEU A 313 -103.66 11.01 60.10
CA LEU A 313 -104.61 11.94 60.73
C LEU A 313 -106.02 11.33 60.84
N ARG A 314 -106.48 10.56 59.84
CA ARG A 314 -107.74 9.79 59.92
C ARG A 314 -107.70 8.75 61.04
N ALA A 315 -106.62 7.98 61.13
CA ALA A 315 -106.46 6.97 62.17
C ALA A 315 -106.42 7.59 63.59
N GLN A 316 -105.76 8.74 63.76
CA GLN A 316 -105.76 9.49 65.02
C GLN A 316 -107.14 10.05 65.38
N ALA A 317 -107.87 10.59 64.41
CA ALA A 317 -109.24 11.07 64.62
C ALA A 317 -110.20 9.94 65.04
N GLN A 318 -110.09 8.76 64.41
CA GLN A 318 -110.86 7.57 64.81
C GLN A 318 -110.48 7.09 66.22
N ALA A 319 -109.18 7.06 66.55
CA ALA A 319 -108.72 6.68 67.87
C ALA A 319 -109.28 7.63 68.96
N GLN A 320 -109.24 8.95 68.74
CA GLN A 320 -109.81 9.94 69.65
C GLN A 320 -111.33 9.82 69.79
N GLN A 321 -112.05 9.56 68.69
CA GLN A 321 -113.50 9.35 68.74
C GLN A 321 -113.86 8.13 69.59
N THR A 322 -113.07 7.05 69.49
CA THR A 322 -113.31 5.81 70.22
C THR A 322 -113.00 5.96 71.72
N THR A 323 -111.93 6.67 72.10
CA THR A 323 -111.61 6.94 73.50
C THR A 323 -112.64 7.83 74.17
N LEU A 324 -113.05 8.93 73.53
CA LEU A 324 -114.09 9.84 74.04
C LEU A 324 -115.44 9.12 74.21
N ARG A 325 -115.79 8.22 73.30
CA ARG A 325 -117.00 7.39 73.43
C ARG A 325 -116.90 6.42 74.60
N GLY A 326 -115.76 5.76 74.77
CA GLY A 326 -115.51 4.85 75.90
C GLY A 326 -115.56 5.55 77.27
N GLU A 327 -115.02 6.77 77.37
CA GLU A 327 -115.09 7.56 78.60
C GLU A 327 -116.51 8.02 78.95
N ALA A 328 -117.33 8.32 77.94
CA ALA A 328 -118.73 8.70 78.12
C ALA A 328 -119.60 7.50 78.58
N GLU A 329 -119.38 6.32 77.98
CA GLU A 329 -120.11 5.08 78.33
C GLU A 329 -119.74 4.58 79.75
N ALA A 330 -118.46 4.72 80.15
CA ALA A 330 -118.03 4.40 81.51
C ALA A 330 -118.69 5.31 82.56
N ARG A 331 -118.75 6.62 82.32
CA ARG A 331 -119.43 7.59 83.21
C ARG A 331 -120.93 7.35 83.33
N ALA A 332 -121.61 6.99 82.23
CA ALA A 332 -123.03 6.67 82.25
C ALA A 332 -123.34 5.43 83.11
N THR A 333 -122.47 4.42 83.07
CA THR A 333 -122.62 3.17 83.83
C THR A 333 -122.40 3.38 85.32
N GLU A 334 -121.43 4.22 85.71
CA GLU A 334 -121.16 4.53 87.12
C GLU A 334 -122.33 5.28 87.79
N VAL A 335 -122.93 6.25 87.09
CA VAL A 335 -124.07 7.04 87.60
C VAL A 335 -125.31 6.16 87.77
N ASN A 336 -125.58 5.26 86.82
CA ASN A 336 -126.69 4.31 86.93
C ASN A 336 -126.48 3.29 88.06
N GLY A 337 -125.24 2.81 88.26
CA GLY A 337 -124.91 1.89 89.36
C GLY A 337 -125.11 2.51 90.75
N ARG A 338 -124.72 3.78 90.93
CA ARG A 338 -124.96 4.49 92.20
C ARG A 338 -126.44 4.76 92.48
N ALA A 339 -127.22 5.07 91.45
CA ALA A 339 -128.66 5.30 91.58
C ALA A 339 -129.43 4.03 91.99
N LEU A 340 -129.07 2.87 91.44
CA LEU A 340 -129.65 1.58 91.80
C LEU A 340 -129.31 1.16 93.23
N ALA A 341 -128.09 1.41 93.70
CA ALA A 341 -127.70 1.09 95.08
C ALA A 341 -128.53 1.88 96.11
N MET A 342 -128.76 3.18 95.88
CA MET A 342 -129.55 4.02 96.77
C MET A 342 -131.04 3.62 96.82
N SER A 343 -131.64 3.15 95.72
CA SER A 343 -133.04 2.74 95.73
C SER A 343 -133.28 1.43 96.50
N ILE A 344 -132.30 0.50 96.46
CA ILE A 344 -132.39 -0.78 97.17
C ILE A 344 -132.26 -0.58 98.69
N GLU A 345 -131.35 0.31 99.13
CA GLU A 345 -131.16 0.59 100.55
C GLU A 345 -132.39 1.27 101.19
N ALA A 346 -133.04 2.17 100.46
CA ALA A 346 -134.27 2.84 100.90
C ALA A 346 -135.45 1.85 101.03
N ARG A 347 -135.57 0.89 100.11
CA ARG A 347 -136.62 -0.13 100.13
C ARG A 347 -136.43 -1.11 101.29
N GLY A 348 -135.19 -1.52 101.56
CA GLY A 348 -134.87 -2.43 102.68
C GLY A 348 -135.17 -1.83 104.06
N ARG A 349 -134.95 -0.52 104.26
CA ARG A 349 -135.32 0.15 105.53
C ARG A 349 -136.82 0.25 105.74
N ALA A 350 -137.60 0.47 104.68
CA ALA A 350 -139.06 0.56 104.77
C ALA A 350 -139.71 -0.80 105.11
N GLU A 351 -139.19 -1.89 104.53
CA GLU A 351 -139.69 -3.25 104.82
C GLU A 351 -139.38 -3.68 106.26
N ALA A 352 -138.22 -3.31 106.81
CA ALA A 352 -137.87 -3.63 108.19
C ALA A 352 -138.84 -3.02 109.23
N VAL A 353 -139.28 -1.78 109.00
CA VAL A 353 -140.28 -1.11 109.86
C VAL A 353 -141.66 -1.78 109.74
N GLY A 354 -142.03 -2.20 108.53
CA GLY A 354 -143.30 -2.92 108.29
C GLY A 354 -143.36 -4.28 108.98
N ILE A 355 -142.24 -5.01 109.05
CA ILE A 355 -142.18 -6.32 109.72
C ILE A 355 -142.26 -6.17 111.25
N GLN A 356 -141.63 -5.14 111.85
CA GLN A 356 -141.78 -4.89 113.28
C GLN A 356 -143.21 -4.49 113.67
N ALA A 357 -143.89 -3.70 112.84
CA ALA A 357 -145.29 -3.36 113.05
C ALA A 357 -146.22 -4.59 112.93
N ARG A 358 -145.95 -5.49 111.97
CA ARG A 358 -146.68 -6.77 111.85
C ARG A 358 -146.45 -7.70 113.05
N ALA A 359 -145.23 -7.76 113.58
CA ALA A 359 -144.93 -8.57 114.75
C ALA A 359 -145.68 -8.08 116.01
N ALA A 360 -145.85 -6.77 116.19
CA ALA A 360 -146.60 -6.21 117.31
C ALA A 360 -148.12 -6.47 117.21
N ALA A 361 -148.69 -6.48 116.00
CA ALA A 361 -150.11 -6.80 115.78
C ALA A 361 -150.46 -8.29 116.03
N LEU A 362 -149.51 -9.21 115.77
CA LEU A 362 -149.71 -10.65 116.01
C LEU A 362 -149.90 -11.00 117.50
N ALA A 363 -149.49 -10.13 118.43
CA ALA A 363 -149.57 -10.39 119.87
C ALA A 363 -150.98 -10.18 120.46
N SER A 364 -151.87 -9.45 119.77
CA SER A 364 -153.13 -8.96 120.36
C SER A 364 -154.43 -9.59 119.82
N ASN A 365 -154.42 -10.34 118.70
CA ASN A 365 -155.63 -10.99 118.16
C ASN A 365 -155.31 -12.15 117.18
N PRO A 366 -155.25 -13.42 117.63
CA PRO A 366 -154.90 -14.55 116.76
C PRO A 366 -155.99 -14.96 115.76
N ASP A 367 -157.28 -14.74 116.06
CA ASP A 367 -158.38 -15.24 115.20
C ASP A 367 -158.68 -14.35 113.98
N ALA A 368 -158.20 -13.10 113.96
CA ALA A 368 -158.43 -12.17 112.84
C ALA A 368 -157.45 -12.36 111.67
N VAL A 369 -156.25 -12.91 111.92
CA VAL A 369 -155.17 -12.99 110.91
C VAL A 369 -155.33 -14.20 109.99
N ILE A 370 -155.95 -15.30 110.46
CA ILE A 370 -156.22 -16.49 109.64
C ILE A 370 -157.25 -16.19 108.53
N ALA A 371 -158.23 -15.31 108.79
CA ALA A 371 -159.20 -14.89 107.79
C ALA A 371 -158.60 -13.99 106.68
N GLN A 372 -157.59 -13.18 107.01
CA GLN A 372 -156.94 -12.30 106.04
C GLN A 372 -155.96 -13.05 105.12
N GLN A 373 -155.26 -14.08 105.62
CA GLN A 373 -154.36 -14.89 104.79
C GLN A 373 -155.08 -15.76 103.75
N ILE A 374 -156.33 -16.18 104.03
CA ILE A 374 -157.16 -16.89 103.04
C ILE A 374 -157.69 -15.92 101.97
N ALA A 375 -157.92 -14.64 102.31
CA ALA A 375 -158.39 -13.62 101.37
C ALA A 375 -157.29 -13.11 100.43
N GLU A 376 -156.06 -12.89 100.91
CA GLU A 376 -154.95 -12.40 100.08
C GLU A 376 -154.40 -13.44 99.09
N HIS A 377 -154.56 -14.74 99.39
CA HIS A 377 -154.13 -15.83 98.49
C HIS A 377 -155.25 -16.38 97.58
N TYR A 378 -156.48 -15.86 97.67
CA TYR A 378 -157.59 -16.25 96.79
C TYR A 378 -157.33 -16.01 95.28
N PRO A 379 -156.55 -15.00 94.84
CA PRO A 379 -156.25 -14.83 93.42
C PRO A 379 -155.28 -15.88 92.86
N ALA A 380 -154.45 -16.52 93.70
CA ALA A 380 -153.39 -17.42 93.24
C ALA A 380 -153.87 -18.85 92.96
N ILE A 381 -155.03 -19.26 93.49
CA ILE A 381 -155.61 -20.61 93.27
C ILE A 381 -156.44 -20.64 91.96
N VAL A 382 -156.93 -19.50 91.47
CA VAL A 382 -157.76 -19.44 90.25
C VAL A 382 -156.93 -19.49 88.95
N THR A 383 -155.62 -19.27 89.02
CA THR A 383 -154.69 -19.38 87.87
C THR A 383 -153.92 -20.70 87.80
N ALA A 384 -154.25 -21.68 88.64
CA ALA A 384 -153.64 -23.01 88.65
C ALA A 384 -154.68 -24.15 88.75
N GLY A 385 -155.86 -23.95 88.15
CA GLY A 385 -156.69 -25.05 87.65
C GLY A 385 -156.20 -25.52 86.30
#